data_AF-A0A7V4Q9D2-F1
#
_entry.id   AF-A0A7V4Q9D2-F1
#
_cell.length_a   1.000
_cell.length_b   1.000
_cell.length_c   1.000
_cell.angle_alpha   90.00
_cell.angle_beta   90.00
_cell.angle_gamma   90.00
#
_symmetry.space_group_name_H-M   'P 1'
#
loop_
_entity.id
_entity.type
_entity.pdbx_description
1 polymer ?
#
loop_
_entity_poly.entity_id
_entity_poly.type
_entity_poly.pdbx_seq_one_letter_code
_entity_poly.pdbx_strand_id
1 'polypeptide(L)'
;MLMKASEVAVLLDQEESTVIRWIKKDKLPAVLVRDSYRVNRVDLLEWATEHGVKVPPELFAAAQAGLTFPALSEALEAGGVHCGVPGNDKLSVLRSVVNLLKLPPQMDPEFLLQVLLAREALGTTAIGDGIAIPHVRNPILLQNKPAPAISLCFLANPVDFGALDGLPVRILFMLTSPTVKVHLHLLSRLAYALHDAQFRATLNLACDPAGILEAARHFELNLRK
;
A
#
# COMPACT_ATOMS: atom_id res chain seq x y z
N MET A 1 -10.23 7.94 -13.72
CA MET A 1 -11.61 8.48 -13.68
C MET A 1 -11.68 9.46 -12.52
N LEU A 2 -12.12 10.69 -12.78
CA LEU A 2 -12.21 11.74 -11.77
C LEU A 2 -13.60 11.73 -11.13
N MET A 3 -13.67 11.70 -9.81
CA MET A 3 -14.92 11.63 -9.02
C MET A 3 -15.18 12.96 -8.32
N LYS A 4 -16.45 13.36 -8.16
CA LYS A 4 -16.83 14.50 -7.31
C LYS A 4 -16.52 14.20 -5.83
N ALA A 5 -16.33 15.24 -5.03
CA ALA A 5 -16.24 15.11 -3.58
C ALA A 5 -17.46 14.38 -2.98
N SER A 6 -18.68 14.68 -3.45
CA SER A 6 -19.89 13.96 -3.06
C SER A 6 -19.88 12.46 -3.40
N GLU A 7 -19.33 12.08 -4.56
CA GLU A 7 -19.19 10.67 -4.94
C GLU A 7 -18.17 9.95 -4.04
N VAL A 8 -17.07 10.63 -3.68
CA VAL A 8 -16.08 10.11 -2.72
C VAL A 8 -16.70 9.94 -1.33
N ALA A 9 -17.53 10.90 -0.90
CA ALA A 9 -18.21 10.87 0.38
C ALA A 9 -19.11 9.64 0.50
N VAL A 10 -19.93 9.39 -0.54
CA VAL A 10 -20.77 8.19 -0.61
C VAL A 10 -19.92 6.91 -0.64
N LEU A 11 -18.82 6.89 -1.40
CA LEU A 11 -17.95 5.72 -1.46
C LEU A 11 -17.34 5.36 -0.11
N LEU A 12 -16.95 6.35 0.70
CA LEU A 12 -16.24 6.13 1.96
C LEU A 12 -17.14 6.15 3.20
N ASP A 13 -18.46 6.20 3.02
CA ASP A 13 -19.45 6.39 4.09
C ASP A 13 -19.10 7.59 4.99
N GLN A 14 -18.87 8.74 4.36
CA GLN A 14 -18.51 10.01 5.01
C GLN A 14 -19.41 11.14 4.53
N GLU A 15 -19.39 12.26 5.27
CA GLU A 15 -19.99 13.51 4.79
C GLU A 15 -19.12 14.19 3.73
N GLU A 16 -19.76 14.86 2.75
CA GLU A 16 -19.04 15.66 1.74
C GLU A 16 -18.21 16.78 2.38
N SER A 17 -18.68 17.35 3.49
CA SER A 17 -17.96 18.33 4.31
C SER A 17 -16.59 17.78 4.79
N THR A 18 -16.56 16.51 5.20
CA THR A 18 -15.36 15.78 5.61
C THR A 18 -14.39 15.60 4.44
N VAL A 19 -14.89 15.22 3.26
CA VAL A 19 -14.04 15.09 2.06
C VAL A 19 -13.45 16.44 1.64
N ILE A 20 -14.25 17.52 1.69
CA ILE A 20 -13.76 18.88 1.41
C ILE A 20 -12.68 19.29 2.42
N ARG A 21 -12.86 18.95 3.70
CA ARG A 21 -11.84 19.17 4.73
C ARG A 21 -10.56 18.41 4.39
N TRP A 22 -10.66 17.14 3.99
CA TRP A 22 -9.49 16.34 3.60
C TRP A 22 -8.72 16.98 2.44
N ILE A 23 -9.42 17.51 1.45
CA ILE A 23 -8.80 18.22 0.31
C ILE A 23 -8.06 19.48 0.78
N LYS A 24 -8.70 20.28 1.64
CA LYS A 24 -8.18 21.60 2.03
C LYS A 24 -7.12 21.56 3.12
N LYS A 25 -7.23 20.63 4.06
CA LYS A 25 -6.40 20.57 5.27
C LYS A 25 -5.47 19.37 5.28
N ASP A 26 -6.02 18.21 4.95
CA ASP A 26 -5.29 16.93 5.06
C ASP A 26 -4.63 16.53 3.73
N LYS A 27 -4.60 17.46 2.76
CA LYS A 27 -3.88 17.37 1.49
C LYS A 27 -4.30 16.20 0.58
N LEU A 28 -5.56 15.77 0.63
CA LEU A 28 -6.10 14.83 -0.36
C LEU A 28 -6.00 15.45 -1.77
N PRO A 29 -5.26 14.84 -2.73
CA PRO A 29 -5.08 15.42 -4.05
C PRO A 29 -6.42 15.53 -4.81
N ALA A 30 -6.70 16.73 -5.30
CA ALA A 30 -7.90 17.03 -6.08
C ALA A 30 -7.64 18.14 -7.09
N VAL A 31 -8.40 18.13 -8.19
CA VAL A 31 -8.42 19.19 -9.19
C VAL A 31 -9.76 19.94 -9.16
N LEU A 32 -9.73 21.26 -9.27
CA LEU A 32 -10.94 22.07 -9.33
C LEU A 32 -11.44 22.16 -10.78
N VAL A 33 -12.64 21.67 -11.06
CA VAL A 33 -13.26 21.68 -12.39
C VAL A 33 -14.65 22.27 -12.30
N ARG A 34 -14.87 23.43 -12.93
CA ARG A 34 -16.17 24.15 -12.96
C ARG A 34 -16.78 24.23 -11.56
N ASP A 35 -16.03 24.80 -10.62
CA ASP A 35 -16.41 25.01 -9.21
C ASP A 35 -16.67 23.74 -8.39
N SER A 36 -16.28 22.56 -8.89
CA SER A 36 -16.39 21.29 -8.18
C SER A 36 -15.03 20.62 -8.04
N TYR A 37 -14.68 20.17 -6.83
CA TYR A 37 -13.48 19.36 -6.62
C TYR A 37 -13.65 17.98 -7.25
N ARG A 38 -12.57 17.52 -7.88
CA ARG A 38 -12.48 16.22 -8.54
C ARG A 38 -11.29 15.44 -8.03
N VAL A 39 -11.54 14.24 -7.54
CA VAL A 39 -10.54 13.36 -6.93
C VAL A 39 -10.27 12.18 -7.85
N ASN A 40 -9.00 11.87 -8.07
CA ASN A 40 -8.61 10.65 -8.77
C ASN A 40 -8.69 9.45 -7.82
N ARG A 41 -9.19 8.30 -8.28
CA ARG A 41 -9.26 7.07 -7.47
C ARG A 41 -7.91 6.57 -6.95
N VAL A 42 -6.85 6.70 -7.76
CA VAL A 42 -5.47 6.33 -7.37
C VAL A 42 -5.05 7.19 -6.19
N ASP A 43 -5.15 8.51 -6.36
CA ASP A 43 -4.76 9.47 -5.33
C ASP A 43 -5.58 9.31 -4.06
N LEU A 44 -6.88 9.02 -4.18
CA LEU A 44 -7.74 8.75 -3.03
C LEU A 44 -7.27 7.53 -2.25
N LEU A 45 -6.97 6.42 -2.94
CA LEU A 45 -6.54 5.19 -2.28
C LEU A 45 -5.18 5.36 -1.62
N GLU A 46 -4.21 5.97 -2.31
CA GLU A 46 -2.90 6.26 -1.74
C GLU A 46 -3.05 7.14 -0.49
N TRP A 47 -3.78 8.24 -0.61
CA TRP A 47 -4.02 9.16 0.50
C TRP A 47 -4.72 8.47 1.68
N ALA A 48 -5.77 7.69 1.41
CA ALA A 48 -6.50 6.96 2.45
C ALA A 48 -5.59 5.96 3.16
N THR A 49 -4.73 5.26 2.42
CA THR A 49 -3.76 4.31 2.98
C THR A 49 -2.77 5.01 3.90
N GLU A 50 -2.19 6.13 3.45
CA GLU A 50 -1.23 6.95 4.23
C GLU A 50 -1.83 7.51 5.51
N HIS A 51 -3.13 7.83 5.49
CA HIS A 51 -3.83 8.45 6.63
C HIS A 51 -4.58 7.44 7.50
N GLY A 52 -4.41 6.14 7.26
CA GLY A 52 -5.09 5.08 8.01
C GLY A 52 -6.62 5.13 7.89
N VAL A 53 -7.13 5.68 6.79
CA VAL A 53 -8.56 5.71 6.49
C VAL A 53 -8.96 4.33 5.97
N LYS A 54 -9.85 3.67 6.70
CA LYS A 54 -10.35 2.34 6.33
C LYS A 54 -11.21 2.44 5.08
N VAL A 55 -10.76 1.81 3.99
CA VAL A 55 -11.54 1.72 2.74
C VAL A 55 -11.84 0.27 2.38
N PRO A 56 -13.12 -0.14 2.33
CA PRO A 56 -13.52 -1.46 1.85
C PRO A 56 -12.97 -1.76 0.44
N PRO A 57 -12.32 -2.91 0.22
CA PRO A 57 -11.75 -3.25 -1.09
C PRO A 57 -12.77 -3.34 -2.23
N GLU A 58 -14.01 -3.68 -1.90
CA GLU A 58 -15.12 -3.85 -2.85
C GLU A 58 -15.44 -2.55 -3.58
N LEU A 59 -15.24 -1.41 -2.93
CA LEU A 59 -15.43 -0.08 -3.52
C LEU A 59 -14.50 0.17 -4.70
N PHE A 60 -13.30 -0.42 -4.67
CA PHE A 60 -12.36 -0.34 -5.78
C PHE A 60 -12.57 -1.47 -6.78
N ALA A 61 -12.97 -2.66 -6.32
CA ALA A 61 -13.23 -3.83 -7.16
C ALA A 61 -14.46 -3.67 -8.09
N ALA A 62 -15.53 -2.99 -7.64
CA ALA A 62 -16.77 -2.80 -8.41
C ALA A 62 -16.56 -2.09 -9.77
N ALA A 63 -15.48 -1.32 -9.91
CA ALA A 63 -15.12 -0.66 -11.16
C ALA A 63 -14.40 -1.57 -12.18
N GLN A 64 -14.20 -2.84 -11.85
CA GLN A 64 -13.23 -3.73 -12.48
C GLN A 64 -13.84 -5.11 -12.83
N ALA A 65 -15.17 -5.17 -12.98
CA ALA A 65 -15.93 -6.38 -13.26
C ALA A 65 -15.35 -7.22 -14.40
N GLY A 66 -15.25 -8.54 -14.18
CA GLY A 66 -14.76 -9.52 -15.16
C GLY A 66 -13.25 -9.82 -15.11
N LEU A 67 -12.50 -9.22 -14.18
CA LEU A 67 -11.08 -9.50 -13.95
C LEU A 67 -10.88 -10.37 -12.70
N THR A 68 -10.05 -11.40 -12.83
CA THR A 68 -9.54 -12.16 -11.68
C THR A 68 -8.34 -11.43 -11.12
N PHE A 69 -8.41 -11.05 -9.85
CA PHE A 69 -7.30 -10.44 -9.13
C PHE A 69 -6.69 -11.43 -8.14
N PRO A 70 -5.37 -11.35 -7.87
CA PRO A 70 -4.72 -12.18 -6.86
C PRO A 70 -5.28 -11.89 -5.46
N ALA A 71 -5.31 -12.92 -4.63
CA ALA A 71 -5.55 -12.76 -3.20
C ALA A 71 -4.34 -12.11 -2.51
N LEU A 72 -4.56 -11.46 -1.35
CA LEU A 72 -3.47 -10.91 -0.55
C LEU A 72 -2.45 -11.98 -0.16
N SER A 73 -2.91 -13.17 0.23
CA SER A 73 -2.06 -14.31 0.60
C SER A 73 -1.18 -14.79 -0.56
N GLU A 74 -1.72 -14.82 -1.79
CA GLU A 74 -0.96 -15.22 -2.99
C GLU A 74 0.13 -14.19 -3.32
N ALA A 75 -0.19 -12.90 -3.18
CA ALA A 75 0.79 -11.85 -3.40
C ALA A 75 1.90 -11.85 -2.34
N LEU A 76 1.55 -12.10 -1.07
CA LEU A 76 2.53 -12.26 0.02
C LEU A 76 3.40 -13.49 -0.18
N GLU A 77 2.83 -14.61 -0.62
CA GLU A 77 3.57 -15.84 -0.94
C GLU A 77 4.54 -15.62 -2.11
N ALA A 78 4.11 -14.91 -3.15
CA ALA A 78 4.95 -14.58 -4.31
C ALA A 78 6.13 -13.65 -3.94
N GLY A 79 5.91 -12.70 -3.02
CA GLY A 79 6.91 -11.72 -2.58
C GLY A 79 7.81 -12.20 -1.44
N GLY A 80 7.34 -13.16 -0.64
CA GLY A 80 8.02 -13.72 0.52
C GLY A 80 7.97 -12.83 1.76
N VAL A 81 8.27 -13.45 2.91
CA VAL A 81 8.47 -12.80 4.20
C VAL A 81 9.96 -12.85 4.52
N HIS A 82 10.57 -11.69 4.76
CA HIS A 82 12.00 -11.49 4.93
C HIS A 82 12.29 -10.95 6.33
N CYS A 83 13.13 -11.64 7.09
CA CYS A 83 13.45 -11.28 8.47
C CYS A 83 14.81 -10.59 8.57
N GLY A 84 14.93 -9.60 9.46
CA GLY A 84 16.22 -8.97 9.76
C GLY A 84 16.82 -8.19 8.59
N VAL A 85 15.98 -7.52 7.79
CA VAL A 85 16.44 -6.72 6.64
C VAL A 85 17.35 -5.58 7.14
N PRO A 86 18.62 -5.51 6.67
CA PRO A 86 19.60 -4.57 7.21
C PRO A 86 19.42 -3.14 6.69
N GLY A 87 19.80 -2.17 7.51
CA GLY A 87 19.79 -0.74 7.21
C GLY A 87 19.44 0.07 8.46
N ASN A 88 19.80 1.36 8.44
CA ASN A 88 19.63 2.28 9.58
C ASN A 88 18.94 3.59 9.20
N ASP A 89 18.65 3.79 7.91
CA ASP A 89 17.98 4.95 7.35
C ASP A 89 17.13 4.53 6.15
N LYS A 90 16.18 5.38 5.71
CA LYS A 90 15.24 5.02 4.62
C LYS A 90 15.97 4.51 3.37
N LEU A 91 17.08 5.14 3.01
CA LEU A 91 17.87 4.78 1.82
C LEU A 91 18.43 3.36 1.92
N SER A 92 19.10 3.04 3.03
CA SER A 92 19.75 1.75 3.24
C SER A 92 18.74 0.61 3.36
N VAL A 93 17.61 0.79 4.08
CA VAL A 93 16.57 -0.26 4.11
C VAL A 93 15.86 -0.41 2.78
N LEU A 94 15.50 0.67 2.07
CA LEU A 94 14.88 0.54 0.75
C LEU A 94 15.81 -0.13 -0.27
N ARG A 95 17.12 0.16 -0.21
CA ARG A 95 18.13 -0.52 -1.03
C ARG A 95 18.20 -2.02 -0.72
N SER A 96 18.22 -2.38 0.56
CA SER A 96 18.18 -3.79 1.00
C SER A 96 16.91 -4.49 0.52
N VAL A 97 15.75 -3.84 0.65
CA VAL A 97 14.47 -4.37 0.16
C VAL A 97 14.52 -4.60 -1.35
N VAL A 98 14.97 -3.61 -2.14
CA VAL A 98 15.07 -3.72 -3.60
C VAL A 98 15.95 -4.92 -4.01
N ASN A 99 17.05 -5.16 -3.31
CA ASN A 99 17.93 -6.31 -3.56
C ASN A 99 17.28 -7.67 -3.28
N LEU A 100 16.22 -7.72 -2.46
CA LEU A 100 15.46 -8.94 -2.18
C LEU A 100 14.37 -9.21 -3.24
N LEU A 101 14.03 -8.21 -4.07
CA LEU A 101 12.92 -8.32 -5.01
C LEU A 101 13.29 -9.21 -6.20
N LYS A 102 12.35 -10.07 -6.58
CA LYS A 102 12.37 -10.77 -7.87
C LYS A 102 11.95 -9.81 -8.97
N LEU A 103 12.91 -9.06 -9.49
CA LEU A 103 12.68 -8.06 -10.55
C LEU A 103 12.74 -8.69 -11.95
N PRO A 104 12.00 -8.16 -12.94
CA PRO A 104 12.19 -8.51 -14.34
C PRO A 104 13.65 -8.26 -14.77
N PRO A 105 14.25 -9.09 -15.65
CA PRO A 105 15.65 -8.95 -16.06
C PRO A 105 16.05 -7.57 -16.60
N GLN A 106 15.11 -6.85 -17.20
CA GLN A 106 15.28 -5.52 -17.77
C GLN A 106 15.07 -4.36 -16.77
N MET A 107 14.68 -4.66 -15.53
CA MET A 107 14.50 -3.65 -14.49
C MET A 107 15.83 -3.41 -13.78
N ASP A 108 16.35 -2.19 -13.88
CA ASP A 108 17.50 -1.75 -13.10
C ASP A 108 17.10 -1.54 -11.63
N PRO A 109 17.68 -2.28 -10.66
CA PRO A 109 17.40 -2.11 -9.24
C PRO A 109 17.71 -0.69 -8.75
N GLU A 110 18.77 -0.04 -9.25
CA GLU A 110 19.11 1.31 -8.80
C GLU A 110 18.04 2.31 -9.25
N PHE A 111 17.60 2.21 -10.50
CA PHE A 111 16.49 3.02 -11.00
C PHE A 111 15.21 2.83 -10.16
N LEU A 112 14.84 1.59 -9.82
CA LEU A 112 13.68 1.32 -8.96
C LEU A 112 13.84 1.97 -7.57
N LEU A 113 15.03 1.88 -6.98
CA LEU A 113 15.33 2.54 -5.71
C LEU A 113 15.15 4.06 -5.80
N GLN A 114 15.68 4.69 -6.85
CA GLN A 114 15.50 6.14 -7.06
C GLN A 114 14.03 6.53 -7.19
N VAL A 115 13.23 5.72 -7.90
CA VAL A 115 11.77 5.96 -8.03
C VAL A 115 11.06 5.83 -6.67
N LEU A 116 11.44 4.85 -5.84
CA LEU A 116 10.89 4.68 -4.51
C LEU A 116 11.24 5.85 -3.58
N LEU A 117 12.50 6.29 -3.60
CA LEU A 117 12.95 7.45 -2.82
C LEU A 117 12.24 8.73 -3.26
N ALA A 118 12.09 8.93 -4.57
CA ALA A 118 11.33 10.05 -5.11
C ALA A 118 9.88 10.03 -4.65
N ARG A 119 9.24 8.85 -4.58
CA ARG A 119 7.87 8.71 -4.06
C ARG A 119 7.80 9.02 -2.56
N GLU A 120 8.71 8.47 -1.78
CA GLU A 120 8.77 8.69 -0.32
C GLU A 120 9.04 10.16 0.02
N ALA A 121 9.74 10.90 -0.84
CA ALA A 121 9.97 12.33 -0.68
C ALA A 121 8.72 13.20 -0.93
N LEU A 122 7.74 12.71 -1.71
CA LEU A 122 6.46 13.41 -1.93
C LEU A 122 5.54 13.34 -0.71
N GLY A 123 5.73 12.32 0.13
CA GLY A 123 4.93 12.03 1.31
C GLY A 123 5.33 10.67 1.87
N THR A 124 5.32 10.56 3.21
CA THR A 124 5.63 9.31 3.89
C THR A 124 4.67 8.22 3.45
N THR A 125 5.21 7.02 3.21
CA THR A 125 4.41 5.80 3.02
C THR A 125 4.19 5.04 4.33
N ALA A 126 4.65 5.60 5.46
CA ALA A 126 4.36 5.05 6.78
C ALA A 126 2.91 5.36 7.18
N ILE A 127 2.21 4.31 7.58
CA ILE A 127 0.79 4.36 7.93
C ILE A 127 0.56 4.38 9.45
N GLY A 128 1.66 4.40 10.22
CA GLY A 128 1.66 4.26 11.68
C GLY A 128 1.84 2.82 12.16
N ASP A 129 1.84 2.66 13.48
CA ASP A 129 2.04 1.39 14.20
C ASP A 129 3.32 0.64 13.79
N GLY A 130 4.35 1.41 13.41
CA GLY A 130 5.63 0.91 12.93
C GLY A 130 5.57 0.17 11.59
N ILE A 131 4.59 0.47 10.75
CA ILE A 131 4.41 -0.13 9.42
C ILE A 131 4.51 0.96 8.34
N ALA A 132 5.19 0.64 7.24
CA ALA A 132 5.09 1.40 5.99
C ALA A 132 4.81 0.49 4.80
N ILE A 133 4.26 1.09 3.73
CA ILE A 133 3.93 0.40 2.48
C ILE A 133 4.66 1.09 1.32
N PRO A 134 6.00 0.94 1.18
CA PRO A 134 6.71 1.49 0.05
C PRO A 134 6.17 0.95 -1.28
N HIS A 135 5.86 1.86 -2.21
CA HIS A 135 5.32 1.51 -3.52
C HIS A 135 5.66 2.57 -4.57
N VAL A 136 5.47 2.23 -5.84
CA VAL A 136 5.59 3.19 -6.95
C VAL A 136 4.21 3.66 -7.39
N ARG A 137 4.04 4.96 -7.65
CA ARG A 137 2.81 5.52 -8.23
C ARG A 137 2.48 4.94 -9.61
N ASN A 138 3.53 4.65 -10.38
CA ASN A 138 3.39 4.11 -11.73
C ASN A 138 3.96 2.69 -11.85
N PRO A 139 3.15 1.65 -11.64
CA PRO A 139 3.57 0.25 -11.76
C PRO A 139 3.90 -0.18 -13.20
N ILE A 140 3.67 0.66 -14.22
CA ILE A 140 4.05 0.39 -15.62
C ILE A 140 5.55 0.08 -15.75
N LEU A 141 6.39 0.61 -14.85
CA LEU A 141 7.81 0.26 -14.79
C LEU A 141 8.03 -1.26 -14.67
N LEU A 142 7.11 -1.96 -14.00
CA LEU A 142 7.16 -3.41 -13.74
C LEU A 142 6.23 -4.21 -14.66
N GLN A 143 5.80 -3.66 -15.80
CA GLN A 143 4.86 -4.29 -16.74
C GLN A 143 5.24 -5.70 -17.21
N ASN A 144 6.54 -6.03 -17.22
CA ASN A 144 7.05 -7.34 -17.63
C ASN A 144 7.17 -8.33 -16.45
N LYS A 145 6.69 -7.97 -15.26
CA LYS A 145 6.67 -8.87 -14.10
C LYS A 145 5.57 -9.91 -14.29
N PRO A 146 5.88 -11.22 -14.19
CA PRO A 146 4.91 -12.28 -14.51
C PRO A 146 3.75 -12.36 -13.51
N ALA A 147 3.99 -12.00 -12.24
CA ALA A 147 2.98 -11.99 -11.20
C ALA A 147 3.19 -10.80 -10.26
N PRO A 148 2.11 -10.20 -9.74
CA PRO A 148 2.22 -9.22 -8.66
C PRO A 148 2.70 -9.89 -7.36
N ALA A 149 3.35 -9.12 -6.50
CA ALA A 149 3.94 -9.61 -5.26
C ALA A 149 3.99 -8.51 -4.20
N ILE A 150 3.82 -8.90 -2.94
CA ILE A 150 4.06 -8.08 -1.76
C ILE A 150 5.18 -8.74 -0.97
N SER A 151 6.34 -8.10 -0.92
CA SER A 151 7.44 -8.54 -0.07
C SER A 151 7.28 -7.93 1.32
N LEU A 152 7.06 -8.77 2.32
CA LEU A 152 6.95 -8.35 3.71
C LEU A 152 8.33 -8.41 4.37
N CYS A 153 8.84 -7.26 4.79
CA CYS A 153 10.20 -7.11 5.29
C CYS A 153 10.18 -6.63 6.74
N PHE A 154 10.62 -7.48 7.66
CA PHE A 154 10.90 -7.10 9.05
C PHE A 154 12.32 -6.54 9.11
N LEU A 155 12.45 -5.29 9.56
CA LEU A 155 13.73 -4.60 9.62
C LEU A 155 14.57 -5.10 10.80
N ALA A 156 15.89 -5.17 10.63
CA ALA A 156 16.82 -5.47 11.71
C ALA A 156 16.82 -4.37 12.78
N ASN A 157 16.73 -3.11 12.34
CA ASN A 157 16.61 -1.93 13.19
C ASN A 157 15.40 -1.12 12.75
N PRO A 158 14.56 -0.61 13.66
CA PRO A 158 13.51 0.33 13.32
C PRO A 158 14.09 1.63 12.72
N VAL A 159 13.43 2.16 11.70
CA VAL A 159 13.90 3.34 10.93
C VAL A 159 12.84 4.44 10.96
N ASP A 160 13.27 5.69 11.08
CA ASP A 160 12.38 6.83 10.95
C ASP A 160 11.90 7.00 9.50
N PHE A 161 10.60 6.76 9.29
CA PHE A 161 9.92 7.01 8.01
C PHE A 161 9.09 8.31 8.02
N GLY A 162 9.11 9.09 9.10
CA GLY A 162 8.28 10.29 9.26
C GLY A 162 6.79 9.95 9.39
N ALA A 163 6.48 8.85 10.08
CA ALA A 163 5.09 8.43 10.33
C ALA A 163 4.33 9.49 11.13
N LEU A 164 3.02 9.62 10.88
CA LEU A 164 2.17 10.63 11.54
C LEU A 164 2.05 10.43 13.06
N ASP A 165 2.21 9.19 13.53
CA ASP A 165 2.21 8.82 14.95
C ASP A 165 3.59 8.98 15.62
N GLY A 166 4.62 9.36 14.86
CA GLY A 166 5.99 9.52 15.32
C GLY A 166 6.72 8.22 15.67
N LEU A 167 6.12 7.05 15.39
CA LEU A 167 6.76 5.76 15.67
C LEU A 167 7.73 5.37 14.55
N PRO A 168 8.90 4.80 14.87
CA PRO A 168 9.79 4.27 13.86
C PRO A 168 9.18 3.02 13.21
N VAL A 169 9.43 2.86 11.92
CA VAL A 169 8.95 1.72 11.14
C VAL A 169 9.85 0.52 11.38
N ARG A 170 9.24 -0.63 11.66
CA ARG A 170 9.92 -1.93 11.82
C ARG A 170 9.48 -2.95 10.77
N ILE A 171 8.39 -2.68 10.04
CA ILE A 171 7.83 -3.56 9.00
C ILE A 171 7.59 -2.76 7.73
N LEU A 172 8.07 -3.27 6.59
CA LEU A 172 7.77 -2.74 5.26
C LEU A 172 6.96 -3.76 4.46
N PHE A 173 5.90 -3.30 3.80
CA PHE A 173 5.21 -4.04 2.76
C PHE A 173 5.56 -3.45 1.39
N MET A 174 6.52 -4.04 0.69
CA MET A 174 6.93 -3.58 -0.63
C MET A 174 6.04 -4.19 -1.73
N LEU A 175 5.21 -3.37 -2.35
CA LEU A 175 4.27 -3.79 -3.38
C LEU A 175 4.87 -3.67 -4.79
N THR A 176 4.86 -4.77 -5.54
CA THR A 176 5.27 -4.82 -6.95
C THR A 176 4.17 -5.45 -7.80
N SER A 177 3.83 -4.84 -8.93
CA SER A 177 2.70 -5.29 -9.76
C SER A 177 2.86 -4.85 -11.22
N PRO A 178 2.36 -5.64 -12.20
CA PRO A 178 2.53 -5.32 -13.62
C PRO A 178 1.57 -4.24 -14.14
N THR A 179 0.47 -3.96 -13.45
CA THR A 179 -0.54 -2.99 -13.92
C THR A 179 -1.05 -2.13 -12.77
N VAL A 180 -1.54 -0.94 -13.10
CA VAL A 180 -2.19 -0.01 -12.15
C VAL A 180 -3.40 -0.67 -11.49
N LYS A 181 -4.20 -1.44 -12.24
CA LYS A 181 -5.41 -2.09 -11.68
C LYS A 181 -5.06 -3.08 -10.58
N VAL A 182 -4.10 -3.98 -10.86
CA VAL A 182 -3.64 -4.98 -9.89
C VAL A 182 -2.96 -4.32 -8.68
N HIS A 183 -2.22 -3.23 -8.92
CA HIS A 183 -1.61 -2.43 -7.85
C HIS A 183 -2.63 -1.91 -6.86
N LEU A 184 -3.64 -1.18 -7.36
CA LEU A 184 -4.67 -0.58 -6.51
C LEU A 184 -5.49 -1.64 -5.79
N HIS A 185 -5.79 -2.76 -6.45
CA HIS A 185 -6.45 -3.89 -5.81
C HIS A 185 -5.65 -4.37 -4.60
N LEU A 186 -4.38 -4.72 -4.79
CA LEU A 186 -3.53 -5.24 -3.71
C LEU A 186 -3.27 -4.20 -2.61
N LEU A 187 -3.08 -2.94 -2.97
CA LEU A 187 -2.90 -1.85 -2.00
C LEU A 187 -4.15 -1.70 -1.12
N SER A 188 -5.34 -1.70 -1.72
CA SER A 188 -6.59 -1.62 -0.97
C SER A 188 -6.83 -2.84 -0.09
N ARG A 189 -6.56 -4.07 -0.60
CA ARG A 189 -6.64 -5.31 0.20
C ARG A 189 -5.71 -5.26 1.39
N LEU A 190 -4.45 -4.86 1.18
CA LEU A 190 -3.45 -4.74 2.23
C LEU A 190 -3.84 -3.69 3.26
N ALA A 191 -4.20 -2.48 2.82
CA ALA A 191 -4.63 -1.40 3.73
C ALA A 191 -5.81 -1.85 4.61
N TYR A 192 -6.79 -2.55 4.02
CA TYR A 192 -7.92 -3.11 4.77
C TYR A 192 -7.49 -4.21 5.74
N ALA A 193 -6.55 -5.10 5.35
CA ALA A 193 -6.00 -6.14 6.21
C ALA A 193 -5.26 -5.57 7.41
N LEU A 194 -4.58 -4.45 7.21
CA LEU A 194 -3.90 -3.74 8.27
C LEU A 194 -4.87 -3.05 9.23
N HIS A 195 -6.19 -3.09 9.04
CA HIS A 195 -7.16 -2.72 10.07
C HIS A 195 -7.74 -3.93 10.82
N ASP A 196 -7.45 -5.16 10.38
CA ASP A 196 -7.90 -6.37 11.07
C ASP A 196 -7.03 -6.64 12.30
N ALA A 197 -7.68 -6.79 13.46
CA ALA A 197 -6.99 -6.95 14.73
C ALA A 197 -6.17 -8.24 14.80
N GLN A 198 -6.67 -9.32 14.19
CA GLN A 198 -6.00 -10.61 14.19
C GLN A 198 -4.75 -10.57 13.29
N PHE A 199 -4.88 -10.04 12.07
CA PHE A 199 -3.75 -9.87 11.16
C PHE A 199 -2.66 -8.97 11.76
N ARG A 200 -3.05 -7.84 12.38
CA ARG A 200 -2.13 -6.96 13.10
C ARG A 200 -1.42 -7.66 14.26
N ALA A 201 -2.15 -8.44 15.06
CA ALA A 201 -1.56 -9.17 16.18
C ALA A 201 -0.46 -10.13 15.69
N THR A 202 -0.69 -10.84 14.58
CA THR A 202 0.31 -11.72 13.98
C THR A 202 1.58 -10.95 13.55
N LEU A 203 1.44 -9.77 12.95
CA LEU A 203 2.58 -8.92 12.56
C LEU A 203 3.38 -8.38 13.76
N ASN A 204 2.75 -8.24 14.93
CA ASN A 204 3.37 -7.68 16.12
C ASN A 204 4.21 -8.69 16.94
N LEU A 205 4.05 -9.99 16.70
CA LEU A 205 4.73 -11.03 17.47
C LEU A 205 6.20 -11.18 17.07
N ALA A 206 6.43 -11.62 15.84
CA ALA A 206 7.75 -11.90 15.29
C ALA A 206 7.65 -12.05 13.77
N CYS A 207 8.80 -12.16 13.11
CA CYS A 207 8.86 -12.60 11.73
C CYS A 207 8.53 -14.10 11.64
N ASP A 208 7.25 -14.42 11.46
CA ASP A 208 6.72 -15.79 11.29
C ASP A 208 6.06 -15.94 9.91
N PRO A 209 6.80 -16.37 8.88
CA PRO A 209 6.27 -16.51 7.53
C PRO A 209 5.02 -17.39 7.45
N ALA A 210 4.97 -18.50 8.19
CA ALA A 210 3.86 -19.44 8.14
C ALA A 210 2.60 -18.85 8.80
N GLY A 211 2.75 -18.30 10.01
CA GLY A 211 1.64 -17.67 10.72
C GLY A 211 1.07 -16.45 9.99
N ILE A 212 1.93 -15.63 9.37
CA ILE A 212 1.49 -14.46 8.61
C ILE A 212 0.72 -14.84 7.35
N LEU A 213 1.19 -15.83 6.59
CA LEU A 213 0.47 -16.32 5.41
C LEU A 213 -0.88 -16.92 5.80
N GLU A 214 -0.94 -17.64 6.92
CA GLU A 214 -2.19 -18.20 7.42
C GLU A 214 -3.17 -17.12 7.88
N ALA A 215 -2.69 -16.10 8.60
CA ALA A 215 -3.50 -14.96 8.99
C ALA A 215 -4.05 -14.21 7.76
N ALA A 216 -3.24 -14.05 6.71
CA ALA A 216 -3.68 -13.45 5.45
C ALA A 216 -4.80 -14.28 4.77
N ARG A 217 -4.67 -15.61 4.73
CA ARG A 217 -5.72 -16.50 4.19
C ARG A 217 -7.00 -16.43 5.01
N HIS A 218 -6.89 -16.42 6.33
CA HIS A 218 -8.04 -16.33 7.22
C HIS A 218 -8.81 -15.01 7.03
N PHE A 219 -8.08 -13.89 6.93
CA PHE A 219 -8.64 -12.58 6.61
C PHE A 219 -9.37 -12.60 5.25
N GLU A 220 -8.76 -13.18 4.21
CA GLU A 220 -9.36 -13.32 2.88
C GLU A 220 -10.68 -14.12 2.91
N LEU A 221 -10.76 -15.19 3.71
CA LEU A 221 -11.97 -15.99 3.88
C LEU A 221 -13.11 -15.21 4.57
N ASN A 222 -12.78 -14.37 5.56
CA ASN A 222 -13.78 -13.59 6.29
C ASN A 222 -14.33 -12.42 5.47
N LEU A 223 -13.56 -11.89 4.51
CA LEU A 223 -14.04 -10.87 3.58
C LEU A 223 -15.05 -11.36 2.54
N ARG A 224 -15.11 -12.68 2.31
CA ARG A 224 -16.06 -13.28 1.36
C ARG A 224 -17.40 -13.65 1.99
N LYS A 225 -17.52 -13.49 3.31
CA LYS A 225 -18.75 -13.76 4.08
C LYS A 225 -19.52 -12.48 4.31
#